data_AF-A0A379AVY1-F1
#
_entry.id   AF-A0A379AVY1-F1
#
_cell.length_a   1.000
_cell.length_b   1.000
_cell.length_c   1.000
_cell.angle_alpha   90.00
_cell.angle_beta   90.00
_cell.angle_gamma   90.00
#
_symmetry.space_group_name_H-M   'P 1'
#
loop_
_entity.id
_entity.type
_entity.pdbx_description
1 polymer ?
#
loop_
_entity_poly.entity_id
_entity_poly.type
_entity_poly.pdbx_seq_one_letter_code
_entity_poly.pdbx_strand_id
1 'polypeptide(L)'
;MIVSICNSFISIIAVIVSICSYKKSTEHQKKSNDLSALNVVTQLQIEISKKQLSLIDQEIRTKEDKLKLKAKIEDLLNLFELLSIYILKSDLDKNLMKVIYKDVITQTVEENKEYFGTTTKYRNLEKLYKEWTKEREITLP
;
A
#
# COMPACT_ATOMS: atom_id res chain seq x y z
N MET A 1 -16.44 16.05 10.60
CA MET A 1 -15.61 15.35 11.61
C MET A 1 -16.20 13.96 11.90
N ILE A 2 -16.15 13.05 10.90
CA ILE A 2 -16.61 11.64 11.00
C ILE A 2 -15.57 10.69 10.37
N VAL A 3 -14.65 11.20 9.52
CA VAL A 3 -13.68 10.39 8.76
C VAL A 3 -12.49 9.88 9.59
N SER A 4 -12.26 10.39 10.80
CA SER A 4 -11.09 10.00 11.61
C SER A 4 -11.27 8.68 12.39
N ILE A 5 -12.51 8.24 12.61
CA ILE A 5 -12.78 7.09 13.49
C ILE A 5 -12.59 5.77 12.74
N CYS A 6 -12.83 5.70 11.42
CA CYS A 6 -12.76 4.44 10.67
C CYS A 6 -11.32 3.98 10.36
N ASN A 7 -10.36 4.90 10.18
CA ASN A 7 -9.00 4.53 9.76
C ASN A 7 -8.16 3.91 10.90
N SER A 8 -8.51 4.20 12.15
CA SER A 8 -7.82 3.69 13.34
C SER A 8 -8.13 2.20 13.61
N PHE A 9 -9.28 1.69 13.15
CA PHE A 9 -9.65 0.27 13.34
C PHE A 9 -8.89 -0.66 12.38
N ILE A 10 -8.56 -0.21 11.17
CA ILE A 10 -7.81 -1.00 10.18
C ILE A 10 -6.40 -1.31 10.71
N SER A 11 -5.74 -0.31 11.29
CA SER A 11 -4.39 -0.45 11.87
C SER A 11 -4.36 -1.41 13.06
N ILE A 12 -5.40 -1.41 13.90
CA ILE A 12 -5.48 -2.29 15.07
C ILE A 12 -5.74 -3.75 14.64
N ILE A 13 -6.59 -3.97 13.64
CA ILE A 13 -6.85 -5.32 13.10
C ILE A 13 -5.59 -5.89 12.43
N ALA A 14 -4.83 -5.07 11.69
CA ALA A 14 -3.57 -5.48 11.06
C ALA A 14 -2.51 -5.93 12.09
N VAL A 15 -2.44 -5.25 13.23
CA VAL A 15 -1.52 -5.60 14.33
C VAL A 15 -1.93 -6.92 14.99
N ILE A 16 -3.23 -7.15 15.22
CA ILE A 16 -3.74 -8.39 15.85
C ILE A 16 -3.51 -9.61 14.95
N VAL A 17 -3.74 -9.49 13.64
CA VAL A 17 -3.48 -10.57 12.67
C VAL A 17 -1.97 -10.90 12.59
N SER A 18 -1.12 -9.88 12.71
CA SER A 18 0.35 -10.05 12.75
C SER A 18 0.79 -10.82 13.99
N ILE A 19 0.18 -10.56 15.16
CA ILE A 19 0.49 -11.26 16.42
C ILE A 19 -0.03 -12.71 16.40
N CYS A 20 -1.23 -12.96 15.84
CA CYS A 20 -1.78 -14.31 15.74
C CYS A 20 -0.99 -15.21 14.77
N SER A 21 -0.48 -14.64 13.67
CA SER A 21 0.35 -15.39 12.71
C SER A 21 1.70 -15.80 13.30
N TYR A 22 2.24 -15.01 14.24
CA TYR A 22 3.53 -15.28 14.89
C TYR A 22 3.54 -16.55 15.75
N LYS A 23 2.41 -16.94 16.37
CA LYS A 23 2.36 -18.06 17.32
C LYS A 23 2.15 -19.45 16.68
N LYS A 24 1.75 -19.56 15.42
CA LYS A 24 1.36 -20.85 14.79
C LYS A 24 2.42 -21.43 13.86
N SER A 25 3.70 -21.35 14.21
CA SER A 25 4.77 -21.61 13.24
C SER A 25 5.91 -22.54 13.67
N THR A 26 5.64 -23.84 13.64
CA THR A 26 6.64 -24.92 13.50
C THR A 26 6.42 -25.62 12.16
N GLU A 27 7.28 -25.36 11.17
CA GLU A 27 7.61 -26.24 10.02
C GLU A 27 8.56 -25.48 9.08
N HIS A 28 9.86 -25.76 9.20
CA HIS A 28 10.94 -24.96 8.64
C HIS A 28 11.39 -25.49 7.27
N GLN A 29 11.17 -24.70 6.21
CA GLN A 29 12.15 -24.35 5.16
C GLN A 29 11.53 -23.48 4.05
N LYS A 30 10.22 -23.58 3.76
CA LYS A 30 9.49 -22.57 2.96
C LYS A 30 9.29 -21.24 3.70
N LYS A 31 9.08 -21.35 5.02
CA LYS A 31 8.84 -20.22 5.94
C LYS A 31 9.92 -19.14 6.00
N SER A 32 11.17 -19.43 5.63
CA SER A 32 12.23 -18.41 5.70
C SER A 32 12.07 -17.33 4.63
N ASN A 33 11.59 -17.69 3.44
CA ASN A 33 11.35 -16.74 2.35
C ASN A 33 10.03 -15.99 2.55
N ASP A 34 9.01 -16.64 3.10
CA ASP A 34 7.72 -16.00 3.37
C ASP A 34 7.82 -15.05 4.56
N LEU A 35 8.58 -15.43 5.60
CA LEU A 35 8.84 -14.56 6.75
C LEU A 35 9.70 -13.35 6.34
N SER A 36 10.63 -13.51 5.40
CA SER A 36 11.42 -12.39 4.88
C SER A 36 10.57 -11.46 4.01
N ALA A 37 9.75 -12.00 3.12
CA ALA A 37 8.83 -11.22 2.29
C ALA A 37 7.79 -10.47 3.14
N LEU A 38 7.20 -11.13 4.13
CA LEU A 38 6.23 -10.51 5.04
C LEU A 38 6.88 -9.42 5.91
N ASN A 39 8.11 -9.66 6.39
CA ASN A 39 8.86 -8.64 7.12
C ASN A 39 9.19 -7.43 6.23
N VAL A 40 9.59 -7.64 4.98
CA VAL A 40 9.81 -6.55 4.02
C VAL A 40 8.53 -5.78 3.76
N VAL A 41 7.41 -6.45 3.51
CA VAL A 41 6.10 -5.81 3.32
C VAL A 41 5.69 -4.99 4.55
N THR A 42 5.95 -5.51 5.75
CA THR A 42 5.67 -4.79 7.01
C THR A 42 6.53 -3.53 7.14
N GLN A 43 7.82 -3.62 6.81
CA GLN A 43 8.72 -2.46 6.82
C GLN A 43 8.29 -1.41 5.78
N LEU A 44 7.91 -1.85 4.57
CA LEU A 44 7.38 -0.96 3.54
C LEU A 44 6.10 -0.27 4.01
N GLN A 45 5.20 -0.97 4.69
CA GLN A 45 3.99 -0.37 5.26
C GLN A 45 4.32 0.72 6.28
N ILE A 46 5.32 0.51 7.13
CA ILE A 46 5.78 1.51 8.10
C ILE A 46 6.32 2.75 7.37
N GLU A 47 7.18 2.57 6.37
CA GLU A 47 7.76 3.69 5.61
C GLU A 47 6.72 4.45 4.77
N ILE A 48 5.77 3.74 4.16
CA ILE A 48 4.62 4.33 3.47
C ILE A 48 3.82 5.20 4.45
N SER A 49 3.50 4.67 5.63
CA SER A 49 2.75 5.40 6.65
C SER A 49 3.49 6.67 7.08
N LYS A 50 4.80 6.59 7.32
CA LYS A 50 5.63 7.77 7.64
C LYS A 50 5.62 8.81 6.52
N LYS A 51 5.73 8.37 5.26
CA LYS A 51 5.71 9.27 4.10
C LYS A 51 4.34 9.92 3.92
N GLN A 52 3.25 9.18 4.09
CA GLN A 52 1.90 9.73 4.09
C GLN A 52 1.71 10.78 5.18
N LEU A 53 2.14 10.51 6.42
CA LEU A 53 2.12 11.50 7.49
C LEU A 53 2.94 12.77 7.14
N SER A 54 4.07 12.61 6.45
CA SER A 54 4.91 13.75 6.05
C SER A 54 4.33 14.63 4.92
N LEU A 55 3.26 14.16 4.28
CA LEU A 55 2.48 14.88 3.27
C LEU A 55 1.28 15.60 3.88
N ILE A 56 0.80 15.13 5.04
CA ILE A 56 -0.28 15.79 5.79
C ILE A 56 0.21 17.18 6.24
N ASP A 57 -0.66 18.17 6.07
CA ASP A 57 -0.43 19.57 6.46
C ASP A 57 0.73 20.29 5.76
N GLN A 58 1.17 19.82 4.58
CA GLN A 58 2.11 20.60 3.78
C GLN A 58 1.46 21.85 3.19
N GLU A 59 1.84 23.01 3.71
CA GLU A 59 1.42 24.29 3.16
C GLU A 59 2.23 24.64 1.90
N ILE A 60 1.53 24.91 0.79
CA ILE A 60 2.14 25.22 -0.50
C ILE A 60 2.07 26.73 -0.71
N ARG A 61 3.16 27.45 -0.45
CA ARG A 61 3.22 28.91 -0.64
C ARG A 61 4.01 29.31 -1.86
N THR A 62 5.01 28.51 -2.24
CA THR A 62 5.95 28.85 -3.32
C THR A 62 5.99 27.78 -4.41
N LYS A 63 6.60 28.12 -5.56
CA LYS A 63 6.90 27.15 -6.62
C LYS A 63 7.88 26.06 -6.14
N GLU A 64 8.79 26.41 -5.23
CA GLU A 64 9.73 25.47 -4.63
C GLU A 64 8.99 24.44 -3.75
N ASP A 65 8.00 24.88 -2.98
CA ASP A 65 7.16 23.97 -2.17
C ASP A 65 6.41 22.96 -3.03
N LYS A 66 5.92 23.40 -4.21
CA LYS A 66 5.30 22.50 -5.20
C LYS A 66 6.28 21.44 -5.72
N LEU A 67 7.52 21.82 -6.00
CA LEU A 67 8.54 20.87 -6.45
C LEU A 67 8.91 19.88 -5.34
N LYS A 68 9.04 20.34 -4.10
CA LYS A 68 9.29 19.48 -2.93
C LYS A 68 8.15 18.50 -2.70
N LEU A 69 6.90 18.97 -2.79
CA LEU A 69 5.72 18.11 -2.68
C LEU A 69 5.72 17.04 -3.78
N LYS A 70 6.00 17.44 -5.03
CA LYS A 70 6.10 16.50 -6.15
C LYS A 70 7.13 15.39 -5.89
N ALA A 71 8.32 15.76 -5.43
CA ALA A 71 9.36 14.80 -5.09
C ALA A 71 8.92 13.83 -3.98
N LYS A 72 8.24 14.33 -2.94
CA LYS A 72 7.71 13.49 -1.86
C LYS A 72 6.60 12.54 -2.32
N ILE A 73 5.74 12.98 -3.24
CA ILE A 73 4.73 12.13 -3.87
C ILE A 73 5.41 11.02 -4.69
N GLU A 74 6.42 11.37 -5.51
CA GLU A 74 7.16 10.37 -6.28
C GLU A 74 7.86 9.33 -5.38
N ASP A 75 8.44 9.76 -4.26
CA ASP A 75 8.98 8.87 -3.23
C ASP A 75 7.93 7.90 -2.68
N LEU A 76 6.75 8.42 -2.34
CA LEU A 76 5.64 7.61 -1.85
C LEU A 76 5.21 6.57 -2.89
N LEU A 77 5.04 7.00 -4.15
CA LEU A 77 4.65 6.11 -5.24
C LEU A 77 5.72 5.04 -5.54
N ASN A 78 7.01 5.35 -5.38
CA ASN A 78 8.08 4.36 -5.48
C ASN A 78 7.96 3.27 -4.40
N LEU A 79 7.61 3.64 -3.17
CA LEU A 79 7.38 2.68 -2.09
C LEU A 79 6.17 1.78 -2.37
N PHE A 80 5.08 2.35 -2.88
CA PHE A 80 3.91 1.57 -3.29
C PHE A 80 4.19 0.65 -4.48
N GLU A 81 4.99 1.08 -5.44
CA GLU A 81 5.44 0.21 -6.53
C GLU A 81 6.26 -0.97 -6.01
N LEU A 82 7.18 -0.72 -5.07
CA LEU A 82 7.97 -1.78 -4.44
C LEU A 82 7.08 -2.73 -3.63
N LEU A 83 6.14 -2.22 -2.84
CA LEU A 83 5.14 -3.02 -2.13
C LEU A 83 4.35 -3.91 -3.12
N SER A 84 3.94 -3.32 -4.24
CA SER A 84 3.17 -4.03 -5.28
C SER A 84 3.98 -5.15 -5.92
N ILE A 85 5.29 -4.97 -6.11
CA ILE A 85 6.19 -6.04 -6.56
C ILE A 85 6.19 -7.21 -5.58
N TYR A 86 6.31 -6.94 -4.28
CA TYR A 86 6.30 -7.99 -3.26
C TYR A 86 4.95 -8.72 -3.20
N ILE A 87 3.84 -8.00 -3.26
CA ILE A 87 2.49 -8.59 -3.28
C ILE A 87 2.29 -9.49 -4.51
N LEU A 88 2.76 -9.07 -5.68
CA LEU A 88 2.55 -9.81 -6.93
C LEU A 88 3.49 -11.01 -7.11
N LYS A 89 4.72 -10.93 -6.60
CA LYS A 89 5.79 -11.90 -6.91
C LYS A 89 6.16 -12.83 -5.75
N SER A 90 5.82 -12.48 -4.52
CA SER A 90 6.09 -13.32 -3.35
C SER A 90 4.96 -14.32 -3.13
N ASP A 91 5.22 -15.37 -2.35
CA ASP A 91 4.21 -16.35 -1.92
C ASP A 91 3.38 -15.81 -0.74
N LEU A 92 2.81 -14.60 -0.93
CA LEU A 92 1.93 -13.95 0.05
C LEU A 92 0.48 -14.31 -0.25
N ASP A 93 -0.34 -14.44 0.81
CA ASP A 93 -1.77 -14.63 0.66
C ASP A 93 -2.41 -13.40 -0.01
N LYS A 94 -2.77 -13.56 -1.29
CA LYS A 94 -3.32 -12.48 -2.12
C LYS A 94 -4.63 -11.93 -1.57
N ASN A 95 -5.48 -12.75 -0.96
CA ASN A 95 -6.74 -12.30 -0.39
C ASN A 95 -6.49 -11.45 0.85
N LEU A 96 -5.58 -11.90 1.72
CA LEU A 96 -5.16 -11.13 2.88
C LEU A 96 -4.52 -9.79 2.47
N MET A 97 -3.58 -9.81 1.50
CA MET A 97 -2.93 -8.59 1.00
C MET A 97 -3.96 -7.63 0.40
N LYS A 98 -4.95 -8.13 -0.33
CA LYS A 98 -6.03 -7.31 -0.86
C LYS A 98 -6.87 -6.70 0.24
N VAL A 99 -7.25 -7.46 1.27
CA VAL A 99 -8.00 -6.91 2.43
C VAL A 99 -7.22 -5.79 3.12
N ILE A 100 -5.90 -5.93 3.27
CA ILE A 100 -5.06 -4.95 3.96
C ILE A 100 -4.81 -3.71 3.09
N TYR A 101 -4.50 -3.90 1.80
CA TYR A 101 -3.92 -2.83 0.98
C TYR A 101 -4.85 -2.26 -0.10
N LYS A 102 -6.01 -2.87 -0.37
CA LYS A 102 -6.88 -2.44 -1.49
C LYS A 102 -7.27 -0.98 -1.40
N ASP A 103 -7.72 -0.54 -0.24
CA ASP A 103 -8.25 0.82 -0.08
C ASP A 103 -7.14 1.86 -0.22
N VAL A 104 -5.99 1.64 0.42
CA VAL A 104 -4.86 2.56 0.34
C VAL A 104 -4.24 2.60 -1.06
N ILE A 105 -4.15 1.47 -1.77
CA ILE A 105 -3.67 1.45 -3.16
C ILE A 105 -4.67 2.17 -4.07
N THR A 106 -5.97 1.92 -3.89
CA THR A 106 -7.02 2.57 -4.68
C THR A 106 -6.98 4.08 -4.50
N GLN A 107 -7.00 4.55 -3.25
CA GLN A 107 -6.93 5.96 -2.93
C GLN A 107 -5.66 6.61 -3.51
N THR A 108 -4.51 5.97 -3.32
CA THR A 108 -3.22 6.50 -3.81
C THR A 108 -3.21 6.69 -5.32
N VAL A 109 -3.72 5.73 -6.10
CA VAL A 109 -3.79 5.85 -7.56
C VAL A 109 -4.81 6.91 -7.99
N GLU A 110 -5.98 6.96 -7.35
CA GLU A 110 -7.03 7.93 -7.66
C GLU A 110 -6.61 9.38 -7.37
N GLU A 111 -5.86 9.62 -6.29
CA GLU A 111 -5.38 10.95 -5.89
C GLU A 111 -4.20 11.44 -6.74
N ASN A 112 -3.47 10.53 -7.40
CA ASN A 112 -2.23 10.83 -8.12
C ASN A 112 -2.31 10.39 -9.59
N LYS A 113 -3.48 10.51 -10.22
CA LYS A 113 -3.75 10.03 -11.59
C LYS A 113 -2.77 10.56 -12.63
N GLU A 114 -2.22 11.77 -12.45
CA GLU A 114 -1.27 12.35 -13.38
C GLU A 114 0.03 11.52 -13.54
N TYR A 115 0.32 10.62 -12.60
CA TYR A 115 1.47 9.72 -12.64
C TYR A 115 1.18 8.37 -13.34
N PHE A 116 -0.08 8.09 -13.70
CA PHE A 116 -0.54 6.80 -14.25
C PHE A 116 -0.98 6.92 -15.71
N GLY A 117 -0.09 7.42 -16.57
CA GLY A 117 -0.28 7.43 -18.02
C GLY A 117 0.10 6.11 -18.70
N THR A 118 -0.05 6.06 -20.03
CA THR A 118 0.22 4.88 -20.89
C THR A 118 1.60 4.26 -20.69
N THR A 119 2.59 5.06 -20.29
CA THR A 119 3.97 4.61 -20.03
C THR A 119 4.42 4.87 -18.60
N THR A 120 3.54 4.67 -17.62
CA THR A 120 3.89 4.84 -16.20
C THR A 120 5.06 3.94 -15.77
N LYS A 121 5.90 4.45 -14.85
CA LYS A 121 6.93 3.67 -14.16
C LYS A 121 6.35 2.81 -13.02
N TYR A 122 5.11 3.10 -12.59
CA TYR A 122 4.43 2.44 -11.47
C TYR A 122 3.52 1.28 -11.95
N ARG A 123 4.08 0.38 -12.77
CA ARG A 123 3.30 -0.63 -13.52
C ARG A 123 2.70 -1.69 -12.61
N ASN A 124 3.40 -2.11 -11.56
CA ASN A 124 2.92 -3.15 -10.65
C ASN A 124 1.80 -2.60 -9.76
N LEU A 125 1.95 -1.34 -9.31
CA LEU A 125 0.90 -0.62 -8.59
C LEU A 125 -0.35 -0.45 -9.45
N GLU A 126 -0.18 0.02 -10.70
CA GLU A 126 -1.29 0.18 -11.64
C GLU A 126 -2.00 -1.16 -11.92
N LYS A 127 -1.23 -2.25 -12.04
CA LYS A 127 -1.77 -3.60 -12.22
C LYS A 127 -2.64 -4.03 -11.04
N LEU A 128 -2.17 -3.90 -9.80
CA LEU A 128 -2.95 -4.26 -8.61
C LEU A 128 -4.22 -3.42 -8.49
N TYR A 129 -4.10 -2.11 -8.73
CA TYR A 129 -5.27 -1.22 -8.77
C TYR A 129 -6.32 -1.74 -9.77
N LYS A 130 -5.93 -1.98 -11.03
CA LYS A 130 -6.86 -2.48 -12.07
C LYS A 130 -7.46 -3.85 -11.71
N GLU A 131 -6.65 -4.77 -11.19
CA GLU A 131 -7.13 -6.10 -10.77
C GLU A 131 -8.17 -6.00 -9.65
N TRP A 132 -7.95 -5.13 -8.66
CA TRP A 132 -8.82 -5.04 -7.48
C TRP A 132 -10.01 -4.10 -7.63
N THR A 133 -10.02 -3.23 -8.65
CA THR A 133 -11.16 -2.35 -8.97
C THR A 133 -12.08 -2.91 -10.03
N LYS A 134 -11.59 -3.69 -11.01
CA LYS A 134 -12.45 -4.37 -12.02
C LYS A 134 -13.53 -5.25 -11.41
N GLU A 135 -13.28 -5.84 -10.25
CA GLU A 135 -14.27 -6.67 -9.55
C GLU A 135 -15.46 -5.86 -8.98
N ARG A 136 -15.39 -4.53 -8.88
CA ARG A 136 -16.55 -3.71 -8.48
C ARG A 136 -17.63 -3.64 -9.56
N GLU A 137 -17.26 -3.83 -10.83
CA GLU A 137 -18.20 -3.69 -11.96
C GLU A 137 -19.09 -4.93 -12.15
N ILE A 138 -18.74 -6.07 -11.54
CA ILE A 138 -19.47 -7.34 -11.69
C ILE A 138 -20.58 -7.49 -10.63
N THR A 139 -20.62 -6.61 -9.61
CA THR A 139 -21.60 -6.66 -8.50
C THR A 139 -22.59 -5.50 -8.52
N LEU A 140 -23.11 -5.13 -9.69
CA LEU A 140 -24.29 -4.29 -9.82
C LEU A 140 -25.42 -5.10 -10.48
N PRO A 141 -26.46 -5.52 -9.75
CA PRO A 141 -27.73 -5.95 -10.33
C PRO A 141 -28.52 -4.79 -10.94
#